data_AF-A0A7W7NWH0-F1
#
_entry.id   AF-A0A7W7NWH0-F1
#
_cell.length_a   1.000
_cell.length_b   1.000
_cell.length_c   1.000
_cell.angle_alpha   90.00
_cell.angle_beta   90.00
_cell.angle_gamma   90.00
#
_symmetry.space_group_name_H-M   'P 1'
#
loop_
_entity.id
_entity.type
_entity.pdbx_description
1 polymer ?
#
loop_
_entity_poly.entity_id
_entity_poly.type
_entity_poly.pdbx_seq_one_letter_code
_entity_poly.pdbx_strand_id
1 'polypeptide(L)'
;MLSDAQIRDAKPKDRSYKLFDAHQLFLLLTTGGSKLWRLNYKYDGKQKSLALGRYSSLGLAEARRLRDEALAKLREGHDPGVAKKLKLKATIEASRNTFEKVAREWHEVYAPQWAKVMPPTFSARSNAMSSLPSAACRSPRSRRPSCWRFTRLALRLIALTAVRPGELRGAEWAEFENLDGHAPLWRIPDVRMKGNLKRKDDVGGDHLVPLAPARVESYRRSLL
;
A
#
# COMPACT_ATOMS: atom_id res chain seq x y z
N MET A 1 20.98 27.46 21.03
CA MET A 1 20.26 26.80 19.90
C MET A 1 20.98 27.13 18.61
N LEU A 2 21.01 26.20 17.67
CA LEU A 2 21.57 26.40 16.33
C LEU A 2 20.68 27.35 15.51
N SER A 3 21.31 28.11 14.62
CA SER A 3 20.66 28.90 13.57
C SER A 3 21.00 28.37 12.18
N ASP A 4 20.15 28.67 11.20
CA ASP A 4 20.38 28.22 9.82
C ASP A 4 21.65 28.86 9.19
N ALA A 5 21.96 30.10 9.56
CA ALA A 5 23.22 30.76 9.17
C ALA A 5 24.45 29.99 9.68
N GLN A 6 24.47 29.66 10.98
CA GLN A 6 25.56 28.88 11.58
C GLN A 6 25.76 27.52 10.89
N ILE A 7 24.66 26.88 10.47
CA ILE A 7 24.71 25.59 9.77
C ILE A 7 25.27 25.75 8.36
N ARG A 8 24.88 26.80 7.63
CA ARG A 8 25.38 27.06 6.27
C ARG A 8 26.88 27.34 6.28
N ASP A 9 27.34 28.17 7.21
CA ASP A 9 28.74 28.61 7.33
C ASP A 9 29.68 27.51 7.88
N ALA A 10 29.11 26.45 8.48
CA ALA A 10 29.90 25.36 9.03
C ALA A 10 30.65 24.58 7.92
N LYS A 11 31.99 24.61 8.02
CA LYS A 11 32.91 23.96 7.07
C LYS A 11 33.32 22.56 7.54
N PRO A 12 33.61 21.63 6.60
CA PRO A 12 34.22 20.35 6.94
C PRO A 12 35.59 20.54 7.60
N LYS A 13 36.00 19.57 8.42
CA LYS A 13 37.32 19.53 9.08
C LYS A 13 37.97 18.17 8.84
N ASP A 14 39.22 18.00 9.25
CA ASP A 14 39.97 16.73 9.15
C ASP A 14 39.31 15.58 9.93
N ARG A 15 38.43 15.90 10.88
CA ARG A 15 37.63 14.94 11.64
C ARG A 15 36.17 15.36 11.69
N SER A 16 35.28 14.36 11.69
CA SER A 16 33.84 14.60 11.84
C SER A 16 33.56 15.24 13.20
N TYR A 17 32.68 16.24 13.24
CA TYR A 17 32.33 16.94 14.48
C TYR A 17 30.83 17.22 14.57
N LYS A 18 30.36 17.51 15.78
CA LYS A 18 28.94 17.71 16.10
C LYS A 18 28.68 19.18 16.38
N LEU A 19 27.65 19.73 15.76
CA LEU A 19 27.05 21.01 16.14
C LEU A 19 25.76 20.71 16.89
N PHE A 20 25.71 21.02 18.18
CA PHE A 20 24.56 20.71 19.03
C PHE A 20 23.46 21.77 18.92
N ASP A 21 22.22 21.31 18.84
CA ASP A 21 21.01 22.11 19.04
C ASP A 21 20.44 21.82 20.46
N ALA A 22 19.12 21.82 20.63
CA ALA A 22 18.45 21.54 21.89
C ALA A 22 18.01 20.06 21.98
N HIS A 23 17.86 19.57 23.22
CA HIS A 23 17.41 18.21 23.53
C HIS A 23 18.17 17.11 22.78
N GLN A 24 19.50 17.19 22.80
CA GLN A 24 20.40 16.19 22.19
C GLN A 24 20.22 16.01 20.67
N LEU A 25 19.49 16.90 19.99
CA LEU A 25 19.54 17.07 18.55
C LEU A 25 20.88 17.71 18.18
N PHE A 26 21.53 17.19 17.15
CA PHE A 26 22.77 17.75 16.63
C PHE A 26 22.91 17.49 15.14
N LEU A 27 23.69 18.34 14.49
CA LEU A 27 24.15 18.15 13.14
C LEU A 27 25.55 17.52 13.18
N LEU A 28 25.70 16.35 12.59
CA LEU A 28 26.99 15.71 12.36
C LEU A 28 27.54 16.21 11.01
N LEU A 29 28.67 16.90 11.05
CA LEU A 29 29.42 17.26 9.85
C LEU A 29 30.50 16.22 9.62
N THR A 30 30.43 15.56 8.47
CA THR A 30 31.44 14.59 8.06
C THR A 30 32.66 15.30 7.44
N THR A 31 33.79 14.61 7.38
CA THR A 31 35.01 15.08 6.70
C THR A 31 34.76 15.36 5.21
N GLY A 32 33.91 14.56 4.57
CA GLY A 32 33.43 14.78 3.19
C GLY A 32 32.35 15.87 3.03
N GLY A 33 32.06 16.63 4.08
CA GLY A 33 31.15 17.79 4.05
C GLY A 33 29.65 17.48 4.05
N SER A 34 29.26 16.23 4.26
CA SER A 34 27.85 15.90 4.48
C SER A 34 27.39 16.41 5.85
N LYS A 35 26.23 17.08 5.86
CA LYS A 35 25.56 17.61 7.05
C LYS A 35 24.39 16.69 7.41
N LEU A 36 24.48 15.95 8.52
CA LEU A 36 23.54 14.89 8.90
C LEU A 36 22.84 15.20 10.22
N TRP A 37 21.52 15.29 10.22
CA TRP A 37 20.73 15.43 11.44
C TRP A 37 20.67 14.13 12.22
N ARG A 38 21.04 14.19 13.50
CA ARG A 38 21.00 13.07 14.43
C ARG A 38 20.45 13.50 15.78
N LEU A 39 19.80 12.57 16.47
CA LEU A 39 19.27 12.75 17.81
C LEU A 39 19.85 11.67 18.73
N ASN A 40 20.55 12.05 19.79
CA ASN A 40 20.90 11.10 20.84
C ASN A 40 19.75 10.98 21.84
N TYR A 41 19.49 9.76 22.29
CA TYR A 41 18.45 9.48 23.26
C TYR A 41 18.83 8.25 24.10
N LYS A 42 18.20 8.12 25.26
CA LYS A 42 18.28 6.91 26.08
C LYS A 42 16.99 6.12 25.93
N TYR A 43 17.11 4.82 25.76
CA TYR A 43 16.00 3.89 25.82
C TYR A 43 16.50 2.59 26.43
N ASP A 44 15.77 2.05 27.41
CA ASP A 44 16.15 0.82 28.11
C ASP A 44 17.58 0.88 28.70
N GLY A 45 17.89 1.99 29.38
CA GLY A 45 19.21 2.26 29.98
C GLY A 45 20.36 2.50 28.99
N LYS A 46 20.15 2.26 27.69
CA LYS A 46 21.20 2.34 26.65
C LYS A 46 21.15 3.66 25.90
N GLN A 47 22.32 4.26 25.68
CA GLN A 47 22.49 5.41 24.79
C GLN A 47 22.37 4.96 23.32
N LYS A 48 21.51 5.64 22.57
CA LYS A 48 21.25 5.38 21.14
C LYS A 48 21.29 6.68 20.35
N SER A 49 21.53 6.59 19.04
CA SER A 49 21.57 7.73 18.14
C SER A 49 20.69 7.49 16.91
N LEU A 50 19.60 8.24 16.80
CA LEU A 50 18.65 8.19 15.68
C LEU A 50 19.14 9.09 14.54
N ALA A 51 19.18 8.56 13.32
CA ALA A 51 19.41 9.35 12.12
C ALA A 51 18.07 9.94 11.63
N LEU A 52 17.99 11.26 11.53
CA LEU A 52 16.78 11.96 11.08
C LEU A 52 16.81 12.20 9.56
N GLY A 53 17.91 12.73 9.04
CA GLY A 53 18.06 12.99 7.60
C GLY A 53 19.31 13.81 7.26
N ARG A 54 19.44 14.22 5.99
CA ARG A 54 20.47 15.16 5.53
C ARG A 54 19.94 16.59 5.58
N TYR A 55 20.77 17.55 5.97
CA TYR A 55 20.37 18.97 6.03
C TYR A 55 19.89 19.52 4.67
N SER A 56 20.49 19.07 3.57
CA SER A 56 20.11 19.47 2.20
C SER A 56 18.66 19.17 1.84
N SER A 57 18.07 18.15 2.46
CA SER A 57 16.68 17.73 2.22
C SER A 57 15.78 18.02 3.41
N LEU A 58 16.35 18.46 4.54
CA LEU A 58 15.66 18.55 5.81
C LEU A 58 16.20 19.75 6.59
N GLY A 59 15.45 20.85 6.55
CA GLY A 59 15.82 22.10 7.22
C GLY A 59 15.77 22.01 8.75
N LEU A 60 16.28 23.03 9.44
CA LEU A 60 16.37 23.06 10.90
C LEU A 60 15.01 22.94 11.60
N ALA A 61 13.98 23.63 11.11
CA ALA A 61 12.63 23.59 11.68
C ALA A 61 12.05 22.16 11.63
N GLU A 62 12.19 21.50 10.49
CA GLU A 62 11.75 20.12 10.31
C GLU A 62 12.53 19.14 11.20
N ALA A 63 13.84 19.36 11.38
CA ALA A 63 14.66 18.55 12.28
C ALA A 63 14.18 18.64 13.73
N ARG A 64 13.73 19.82 14.16
CA ARG A 64 13.14 20.04 15.49
C ARG A 64 11.77 19.36 15.62
N ARG A 65 10.93 19.42 14.58
CA ARG A 65 9.65 18.69 14.55
C ARG A 65 9.86 17.18 14.71
N LEU A 66 10.75 16.58 13.92
CA LEU A 66 11.06 15.15 14.01
C LEU A 66 11.69 14.75 15.34
N ARG A 67 12.45 15.65 15.96
CA ARG A 67 12.96 15.46 17.33
C ARG A 67 11.81 15.37 18.31
N ASP A 68 10.86 16.31 18.25
CA ASP A 68 9.73 16.34 19.18
C ASP A 68 8.83 15.11 19.01
N GLU A 69 8.60 14.65 17.77
CA GLU A 69 7.94 13.38 17.49
C GLU A 69 8.70 12.16 18.06
N ALA A 70 10.03 12.15 17.97
CA ALA A 70 10.84 11.07 18.52
C ALA A 70 10.81 11.07 20.06
N LEU A 71 10.79 12.26 20.68
CA LEU A 71 10.64 12.40 22.14
C LEU A 71 9.23 11.99 22.59
N ALA A 72 8.19 12.29 21.82
CA ALA A 72 6.83 11.82 22.11
C ALA A 72 6.76 10.29 22.14
N LYS A 73 7.34 9.60 21.15
CA LYS A 73 7.42 8.13 21.13
C LYS A 73 8.15 7.56 22.34
N LEU A 74 9.20 8.23 22.80
CA LEU A 74 9.91 7.81 24.01
C LEU A 74 9.04 7.95 25.27
N ARG A 75 8.19 8.98 25.35
CA ARG A 75 7.22 9.14 26.46
C ARG A 75 6.15 8.04 26.44
N GLU A 76 5.76 7.58 25.27
CA GLU A 76 4.87 6.43 25.08
C GLU A 76 5.56 5.08 25.36
N GLY A 77 6.86 5.07 25.69
CA GLY A 77 7.61 3.84 25.94
C GLY A 77 8.02 3.10 24.67
N HIS A 78 8.04 3.76 23.52
CA HIS A 78 8.44 3.19 22.24
C HIS A 78 9.84 3.66 21.80
N ASP A 79 10.67 2.74 21.32
CA ASP A 79 11.96 3.08 20.70
C ASP A 79 11.74 3.74 19.32
N PRO A 80 12.09 5.04 19.14
CA PRO A 80 11.84 5.75 17.90
C PRO A 80 12.66 5.22 16.72
N GLY A 81 13.83 4.62 16.96
CA GLY A 81 14.64 3.97 15.93
C GLY A 81 14.02 2.68 15.42
N VAL A 82 13.46 1.87 16.33
CA VAL A 82 12.71 0.66 15.95
C VAL A 82 11.43 1.04 15.22
N ALA A 83 10.67 2.03 15.72
CA ALA A 83 9.45 2.51 15.07
C ALA A 83 9.72 3.01 13.64
N LYS A 84 10.81 3.76 13.42
CA LYS A 84 11.23 4.20 12.07
C LYS A 84 11.53 3.01 11.15
N LYS A 85 12.24 1.99 11.65
CA LYS A 85 12.58 0.79 10.88
C LYS A 85 11.35 -0.05 10.54
N LEU A 86 10.42 -0.21 11.49
CA LEU A 86 9.16 -0.93 11.27
C LEU A 86 8.28 -0.22 10.24
N LYS A 87 8.13 1.11 10.33
CA LYS A 87 7.38 1.89 9.34
C LYS A 87 7.96 1.72 7.93
N LEU A 88 9.28 1.85 7.79
CA LEU A 88 9.95 1.63 6.50
C LEU A 88 9.74 0.21 5.97
N LYS A 89 9.90 -0.81 6.82
CA LYS A 89 9.63 -2.20 6.43
C LYS A 89 8.18 -2.41 6.01
N ALA A 90 7.22 -1.86 6.75
CA ALA A 90 5.81 -1.96 6.42
C ALA A 90 5.49 -1.26 5.09
N THR A 91 6.08 -0.09 4.81
CA THR A 91 5.95 0.58 3.50
C THR A 91 6.57 -0.26 2.38
N ILE A 92 7.78 -0.81 2.59
CA ILE A 92 8.42 -1.69 1.60
C ILE A 92 7.58 -2.95 1.38
N GLU A 93 7.08 -3.58 2.44
CA GLU A 93 6.28 -4.80 2.36
C GLU A 93 4.92 -4.54 1.70
N ALA A 94 4.25 -3.42 2.03
CA ALA A 94 3.05 -2.98 1.35
C ALA A 94 3.32 -2.72 -0.15
N SER A 95 4.46 -2.11 -0.49
CA SER A 95 4.86 -1.92 -1.89
C SER A 95 5.24 -3.23 -2.60
N ARG A 96 5.64 -4.26 -1.84
CA ARG A 96 5.98 -5.59 -2.37
C ARG A 96 4.76 -6.49 -2.51
N ASN A 97 3.75 -6.33 -1.67
CA ASN A 97 2.50 -7.10 -1.71
C ASN A 97 1.45 -6.39 -2.55
N THR A 98 1.81 -6.01 -3.77
CA THR A 98 0.83 -5.55 -4.75
C THR A 98 -0.09 -6.70 -5.13
N PHE A 99 -1.34 -6.38 -5.47
CA PHE A 99 -2.30 -7.37 -5.95
C PHE A 99 -1.76 -8.14 -7.16
N GLU A 100 -0.97 -7.49 -8.02
CA GLU A 100 -0.32 -8.15 -9.16
C GLU A 100 0.59 -9.30 -8.72
N LYS A 101 1.47 -9.08 -7.73
CA LYS A 101 2.38 -10.12 -7.25
C LYS A 101 1.60 -11.29 -6.64
N VAL A 102 0.63 -10.99 -5.77
CA VAL A 102 -0.23 -12.02 -5.15
C VAL A 102 -1.04 -12.78 -6.21
N ALA A 103 -1.54 -12.09 -7.23
CA ALA A 103 -2.30 -12.70 -8.33
C ALA A 103 -1.42 -13.56 -9.24
N ARG A 104 -0.15 -13.18 -9.47
CA ARG A 104 0.81 -13.98 -10.24
C ARG A 104 1.24 -15.23 -9.47
N GLU A 105 1.61 -15.10 -8.20
CA GLU A 105 1.94 -16.25 -7.34
C GLU A 105 0.75 -17.21 -7.22
N TRP A 106 -0.46 -16.67 -7.04
CA TRP A 106 -1.68 -17.48 -7.09
C TRP A 106 -1.88 -18.12 -8.48
N HIS A 107 -1.73 -17.37 -9.57
CA HIS A 107 -1.86 -17.92 -10.92
C HIS A 107 -0.87 -19.06 -11.18
N GLU A 108 0.39 -18.94 -10.80
CA GLU A 108 1.40 -19.98 -10.97
C GLU A 108 1.05 -21.28 -10.23
N VAL A 109 0.54 -21.16 -9.00
CA VAL A 109 0.15 -22.34 -8.20
C VAL A 109 -1.07 -23.05 -8.77
N TYR A 110 -2.05 -22.30 -9.27
CA TYR A 110 -3.35 -22.86 -9.63
C TYR A 110 -3.53 -23.07 -11.15
N ALA A 111 -2.76 -22.41 -12.02
CA ALA A 111 -2.83 -22.60 -13.48
C ALA A 111 -2.61 -24.05 -13.93
N PRO A 112 -1.67 -24.83 -13.36
CA PRO A 112 -1.50 -26.25 -13.73
C PRO A 112 -2.71 -27.12 -13.33
N GLN A 113 -3.44 -26.73 -12.28
CA GLN A 113 -4.64 -27.43 -11.84
C GLN A 113 -5.84 -27.08 -12.73
N TRP A 114 -5.95 -25.82 -13.17
CA TRP A 114 -6.96 -25.44 -14.14
C TRP A 114 -6.73 -26.08 -15.50
N ALA A 115 -5.49 -26.27 -15.93
CA ALA A 115 -5.20 -27.01 -17.18
C ALA A 115 -5.71 -28.46 -17.17
N LYS A 116 -5.90 -29.07 -15.98
CA LYS A 116 -6.44 -30.43 -15.83
C LYS A 116 -7.97 -30.48 -15.81
N VAL A 117 -8.63 -29.40 -15.41
CA VAL A 117 -10.08 -29.34 -15.18
C VAL A 117 -10.80 -28.53 -16.26
N MET A 118 -10.13 -27.53 -16.82
CA MET A 118 -10.62 -26.69 -17.91
C MET A 118 -10.09 -27.27 -19.23
N PRO A 119 -10.96 -27.75 -20.13
CA PRO A 119 -10.55 -28.08 -21.49
C PRO A 119 -10.02 -26.80 -22.18
N PRO A 120 -9.02 -26.90 -23.08
CA PRO A 120 -8.41 -25.74 -23.72
C PRO A 120 -9.45 -24.99 -24.55
N THR A 121 -10.02 -23.92 -24.01
CA THR A 121 -11.13 -23.21 -24.64
C THR A 121 -10.97 -21.71 -24.53
N PHE A 122 -9.96 -21.15 -25.22
CA PHE A 122 -10.11 -19.90 -25.99
C PHE A 122 -8.90 -19.56 -26.91
N SER A 123 -8.27 -20.53 -27.57
CA SER A 123 -7.36 -20.20 -28.71
C SER A 123 -7.65 -21.01 -29.98
N ALA A 124 -8.62 -21.91 -29.96
CA ALA A 124 -9.00 -22.70 -31.13
C ALA A 124 -10.44 -22.35 -31.55
N ARG A 125 -10.67 -21.11 -32.00
CA ARG A 125 -11.71 -20.86 -33.00
C ARG A 125 -11.09 -20.98 -34.38
N SER A 126 -10.69 -22.20 -34.70
CA SER A 126 -10.61 -22.69 -36.08
C SER A 126 -10.74 -24.20 -35.97
N ASN A 127 -11.91 -24.69 -36.36
CA ASN A 127 -12.26 -26.11 -36.54
C ASN A 127 -12.56 -26.89 -35.25
N ALA A 128 -13.86 -27.01 -34.94
CA ALA A 128 -14.53 -28.31 -34.72
C ALA A 128 -15.94 -28.08 -34.15
N MET A 129 -16.89 -27.83 -35.04
CA MET A 129 -18.30 -28.13 -34.79
C MET A 129 -18.53 -29.59 -35.18
N SER A 130 -18.25 -30.53 -34.28
CA SER A 130 -18.69 -31.91 -34.45
C SER A 130 -18.47 -32.72 -33.17
N SER A 131 -19.58 -33.13 -32.57
CA SER A 131 -19.75 -34.09 -31.47
C SER A 131 -19.52 -33.59 -30.03
N LEU A 132 -20.62 -33.55 -29.28
CA LEU A 132 -20.64 -33.55 -27.81
C LEU A 132 -21.34 -34.85 -27.38
N PRO A 133 -20.78 -35.64 -26.44
CA PRO A 133 -21.60 -36.52 -25.64
C PRO A 133 -21.77 -35.96 -24.22
N SER A 134 -23.01 -36.07 -23.77
CA SER A 134 -23.50 -35.78 -22.43
C SER A 134 -22.91 -36.77 -21.41
N ALA A 135 -22.23 -36.28 -20.36
CA ALA A 135 -22.05 -37.06 -19.15
C ALA A 135 -21.85 -36.16 -17.93
N ALA A 136 -22.76 -36.33 -16.98
CA ALA A 136 -22.84 -35.62 -15.71
C ALA A 136 -21.68 -35.97 -14.77
N CYS A 137 -21.05 -34.96 -14.17
CA CYS A 137 -20.23 -35.14 -12.98
C CYS A 137 -21.00 -34.73 -11.72
N ARG A 138 -21.39 -35.75 -10.95
CA ARG A 138 -21.89 -35.68 -9.58
C ARG A 138 -20.73 -35.86 -8.60
N SER A 139 -20.89 -35.30 -7.39
CA SER A 139 -20.23 -35.65 -6.11
C SER A 139 -19.20 -34.63 -5.54
N PRO A 140 -18.84 -34.70 -4.23
CA PRO A 140 -19.52 -33.90 -3.19
C PRO A 140 -18.56 -33.15 -2.24
N ARG A 141 -19.15 -32.29 -1.41
CA ARG A 141 -18.62 -31.60 -0.21
C ARG A 141 -17.23 -32.05 0.29
N SER A 142 -16.22 -31.22 0.09
CA SER A 142 -15.04 -31.16 0.96
C SER A 142 -14.84 -29.73 1.49
N ARG A 143 -14.41 -29.65 2.76
CA ARG A 143 -14.29 -28.43 3.57
C ARG A 143 -13.39 -27.39 2.86
N ARG A 144 -13.92 -26.18 2.63
CA ARG A 144 -13.28 -25.17 1.74
C ARG A 144 -12.33 -24.24 2.50
N PRO A 145 -11.10 -24.00 2.00
CA PRO A 145 -10.16 -23.04 2.57
C PRO A 145 -10.64 -21.59 2.43
N SER A 146 -10.21 -20.72 3.36
CA SER A 146 -10.65 -19.31 3.49
C SER A 146 -10.45 -18.45 2.23
N CYS A 147 -9.56 -18.84 1.31
CA CYS A 147 -9.33 -18.17 0.02
C CYS A 147 -10.61 -18.11 -0.85
N TRP A 148 -11.52 -19.07 -0.72
CA TRP A 148 -12.83 -19.03 -1.38
C TRP A 148 -13.70 -17.88 -0.90
N ARG A 149 -13.50 -17.35 0.31
CA ARG A 149 -14.33 -16.26 0.85
C ARG A 149 -14.06 -14.98 0.07
N PHE A 150 -12.80 -14.60 -0.10
CA PHE A 150 -12.42 -13.42 -0.89
C PHE A 150 -12.83 -13.55 -2.35
N THR A 151 -12.56 -14.70 -2.99
CA THR A 151 -12.97 -14.93 -4.38
C THR A 151 -14.49 -14.91 -4.52
N ARG A 152 -15.24 -15.50 -3.60
CA ARG A 152 -16.70 -15.50 -3.63
C ARG A 152 -17.27 -14.10 -3.39
N LEU A 153 -16.66 -13.31 -2.50
CA LEU A 153 -17.04 -11.92 -2.28
C LEU A 153 -16.75 -11.07 -3.52
N ALA A 154 -15.57 -11.22 -4.14
CA ALA A 154 -15.19 -10.52 -5.36
C ALA A 154 -16.10 -10.89 -6.54
N LEU A 155 -16.38 -12.18 -6.75
CA LEU A 155 -17.32 -12.65 -7.77
C LEU A 155 -18.74 -12.14 -7.51
N ARG A 156 -19.16 -12.13 -6.24
CA ARG A 156 -20.46 -11.57 -5.86
C ARG A 156 -20.51 -10.06 -6.10
N LEU A 157 -19.43 -9.34 -5.84
CA LEU A 157 -19.38 -7.89 -6.07
C LEU A 157 -19.46 -7.59 -7.57
N ILE A 158 -18.68 -8.28 -8.40
CA ILE A 158 -18.74 -8.20 -9.88
C ILE A 158 -20.15 -8.51 -10.39
N ALA A 159 -20.78 -9.58 -9.88
CA ALA A 159 -22.13 -9.96 -10.29
C ALA A 159 -23.20 -8.92 -9.93
N LEU A 160 -22.95 -8.08 -8.92
CA LEU A 160 -23.90 -7.07 -8.43
C LEU A 160 -23.68 -5.69 -9.02
N THR A 161 -22.43 -5.33 -9.30
CA THR A 161 -22.09 -4.02 -9.87
C THR A 161 -21.91 -4.08 -11.39
N ALA A 162 -21.82 -5.29 -11.97
CA ALA A 162 -21.45 -5.53 -13.36
C ALA A 162 -20.12 -4.88 -13.78
N VAL A 163 -19.31 -4.47 -12.80
CA VAL A 163 -18.01 -3.83 -13.03
C VAL A 163 -17.04 -4.88 -13.56
N ARG A 164 -16.24 -4.50 -14.55
CA ARG A 164 -15.26 -5.41 -15.15
C ARG A 164 -14.28 -5.90 -14.09
N PRO A 165 -13.84 -7.17 -14.14
CA PRO A 165 -12.86 -7.69 -13.19
C PRO A 165 -11.56 -6.87 -13.14
N GLY A 166 -11.18 -6.20 -14.24
CA GLY A 166 -10.02 -5.30 -14.27
C GLY A 166 -10.14 -4.10 -13.33
N GLU A 167 -11.33 -3.49 -13.25
CA GLU A 167 -11.55 -2.34 -12.37
C GLU A 167 -11.57 -2.74 -10.89
N LEU A 168 -12.20 -3.89 -10.59
CA LEU A 168 -12.20 -4.44 -9.23
C LEU A 168 -10.80 -4.84 -8.76
N ARG A 169 -9.95 -5.36 -9.65
CA ARG A 169 -8.57 -5.74 -9.29
C ARG A 169 -7.68 -4.55 -8.93
N GLY A 170 -7.92 -3.37 -9.51
CA GLY A 170 -7.16 -2.16 -9.19
C GLY A 170 -7.86 -1.25 -8.18
N ALA A 171 -9.00 -1.66 -7.63
CA ALA A 171 -9.82 -0.82 -6.76
C ALA A 171 -9.06 -0.40 -5.50
N GLU A 172 -9.09 0.89 -5.20
CA GLU A 172 -8.48 1.44 -3.98
C GLU A 172 -9.55 1.78 -2.94
N TRP A 173 -9.23 1.66 -1.65
CA TRP A 173 -10.19 1.96 -0.57
C TRP A 173 -10.70 3.41 -0.59
N ALA A 174 -9.90 4.35 -1.10
CA ALA A 174 -10.28 5.76 -1.23
C ALA A 174 -11.39 5.99 -2.28
N GLU A 175 -11.59 5.05 -3.20
CA GLU A 175 -12.63 5.13 -4.25
C GLU A 175 -14.04 4.80 -3.70
N PHE A 176 -14.13 4.24 -2.51
CA PHE A 176 -15.38 3.86 -1.87
C PHE A 176 -15.87 4.98 -0.96
N GLU A 177 -16.87 5.72 -1.42
CA GLU A 177 -17.48 6.85 -0.75
C GLU A 177 -18.74 6.43 0.03
N ASN A 178 -18.95 7.06 1.18
CA ASN A 178 -20.20 6.97 1.95
C ASN A 178 -20.66 5.52 2.26
N LEU A 179 -19.72 4.61 2.52
CA LEU A 179 -19.99 3.19 2.73
C LEU A 179 -21.00 2.91 3.85
N ASP A 180 -21.02 3.76 4.88
CA ASP A 180 -21.91 3.64 6.06
C ASP A 180 -23.21 4.48 5.91
N GLY A 181 -23.39 5.18 4.79
CA GLY A 181 -24.56 6.05 4.54
C GLY A 181 -25.66 5.40 3.70
N HIS A 182 -26.71 6.18 3.42
CA HIS A 182 -27.88 5.72 2.65
C HIS A 182 -27.61 5.51 1.15
N ALA A 183 -26.50 6.04 0.64
CA ALA A 183 -26.10 5.95 -0.77
C ALA A 183 -24.59 5.72 -0.86
N PRO A 184 -24.11 4.50 -0.58
CA PRO A 184 -22.71 4.16 -0.74
C PRO A 184 -22.36 4.09 -2.23
N LEU A 185 -21.19 4.61 -2.57
CA LEU A 185 -20.78 4.79 -3.95
C LEU A 185 -19.34 4.28 -4.13
N TRP A 186 -19.07 3.62 -5.24
CA TRP A 186 -17.71 3.35 -5.67
C TRP A 186 -17.43 4.18 -6.92
N ARG A 187 -16.53 5.17 -6.80
CA ARG A 187 -16.11 6.07 -7.86
C ARG A 187 -14.83 5.56 -8.49
N ILE A 188 -14.93 5.05 -9.70
CA ILE A 188 -13.76 4.56 -10.45
C ILE A 188 -13.21 5.73 -11.29
N PRO A 189 -11.97 6.16 -11.05
CA PRO A 189 -11.35 7.25 -11.79
C PRO A 189 -11.27 6.95 -13.29
N ASP A 190 -11.65 7.93 -14.11
CA ASP A 190 -11.61 7.86 -15.57
C ASP A 190 -10.20 7.54 -16.14
N VAL A 191 -9.15 7.96 -15.43
CA VAL A 191 -7.74 7.68 -15.74
C VAL A 191 -7.47 6.17 -15.83
N ARG A 192 -8.19 5.34 -15.06
CA ARG A 192 -8.05 3.89 -15.05
C ARG A 192 -8.89 3.19 -16.13
N MET A 193 -9.95 3.84 -16.60
CA MET A 193 -10.85 3.22 -17.57
C MET A 193 -10.26 3.17 -18.98
N LYS A 194 -10.49 2.06 -19.68
CA LYS A 194 -10.20 1.95 -21.12
C LYS A 194 -11.31 2.66 -21.92
N GLY A 195 -10.99 3.83 -22.48
CA GLY A 195 -11.93 4.67 -23.24
C GLY A 195 -11.20 5.63 -24.18
N ASN A 196 -11.94 6.19 -25.14
CA ASN A 196 -11.41 7.15 -26.12
C ASN A 196 -11.00 8.46 -25.40
N LEU A 197 -9.82 9.02 -25.71
CA LEU A 197 -9.27 10.20 -25.02
C LEU A 197 -10.27 11.38 -24.98
N LYS A 198 -11.04 11.56 -26.06
CA LYS A 198 -12.08 12.60 -26.15
C LYS A 198 -13.17 12.53 -25.07
N ARG A 199 -13.41 11.38 -24.44
CA ARG A 199 -14.38 11.22 -23.34
C ARG A 199 -13.78 11.41 -21.95
N LYS A 200 -12.45 11.45 -21.83
CA LYS A 200 -11.74 11.65 -20.56
C LYS A 200 -11.59 13.13 -20.20
N ASP A 201 -11.60 13.99 -21.21
CA ASP A 201 -11.53 15.45 -21.04
C ASP A 201 -12.90 16.09 -20.73
N ASP A 202 -14.00 15.32 -20.75
CA ASP A 202 -15.32 15.79 -20.36
C ASP A 202 -15.45 15.86 -18.83
N VAL A 203 -15.99 16.97 -18.30
CA VAL A 203 -16.19 17.18 -16.86
C VAL A 203 -17.10 16.08 -16.29
N GLY A 204 -16.51 15.17 -15.51
CA GLY A 204 -17.22 14.04 -14.89
C GLY A 204 -17.03 12.67 -15.56
N GLY A 205 -15.87 12.41 -16.17
CA GLY A 205 -15.54 11.13 -16.81
C GLY A 205 -15.47 9.89 -15.87
N ASP A 206 -15.57 10.08 -14.56
CA ASP A 206 -15.52 8.99 -13.57
C ASP A 206 -16.72 8.05 -13.70
N HIS A 207 -16.48 6.75 -13.54
CA HIS A 207 -17.55 5.77 -13.49
C HIS A 207 -18.09 5.62 -12.07
N LEU A 208 -19.33 6.08 -11.87
CA LEU A 208 -20.04 6.02 -10.61
C LEU A 208 -20.82 4.70 -10.50
N VAL A 209 -20.42 3.87 -9.55
CA VAL A 209 -21.02 2.56 -9.30
C VAL A 209 -21.79 2.61 -7.98
N PRO A 210 -23.14 2.69 -8.01
CA PRO A 210 -23.94 2.68 -6.79
C PRO A 210 -23.82 1.33 -6.09
N LEU A 211 -23.55 1.35 -4.79
CA LEU A 211 -23.52 0.17 -3.94
C LEU A 211 -24.84 0.08 -3.16
N ALA A 212 -25.30 -1.14 -2.89
CA ALA A 212 -26.50 -1.35 -2.08
C ALA A 212 -26.14 -1.26 -0.57
N PRO A 213 -26.77 -0.36 0.22
CA PRO A 213 -26.45 -0.15 1.64
C PRO A 213 -26.47 -1.42 2.48
N ALA A 214 -27.48 -2.27 2.28
CA ALA A 214 -27.65 -3.53 3.01
C ALA A 214 -26.51 -4.55 2.78
N ARG A 215 -25.65 -4.35 1.78
CA ARG A 215 -24.62 -5.32 1.39
C ARG A 215 -23.21 -4.89 1.75
N VAL A 216 -22.92 -3.59 1.86
CA VAL A 216 -21.61 -3.09 2.31
C VAL A 216 -21.26 -3.65 3.69
N GLU A 217 -22.24 -3.70 4.60
CA GLU A 217 -22.12 -4.30 5.92
C GLU A 217 -21.74 -5.80 5.87
N SER A 218 -22.28 -6.55 4.90
CA SER A 218 -21.96 -7.98 4.71
C SER A 218 -20.54 -8.23 4.19
N TYR A 219 -20.00 -7.28 3.42
CA TYR A 219 -18.60 -7.31 2.96
C TYR A 219 -17.65 -6.97 4.12
N ARG A 220 -17.97 -5.95 4.92
CA ARG A 220 -17.19 -5.55 6.10
C ARG A 220 -17.04 -6.66 7.14
N ARG A 221 -18.13 -7.32 7.52
CA ARG A 221 -18.13 -8.47 8.45
C ARG A 221 -17.40 -9.72 7.95
N SER A 222 -17.15 -9.80 6.64
CA SER A 222 -16.47 -10.95 6.04
C SER A 222 -14.99 -10.69 5.76
N LEU A 223 -14.54 -9.43 5.89
CA LEU A 223 -13.16 -8.98 5.69
C LEU A 223 -12.41 -8.70 7.02
N LEU A 224 -13.14 -8.57 8.13
CA LEU A 224 -12.64 -8.58 9.52
C LEU A 224 -12.73 -10.00 10.10
#